data_AF-A0A932HZY6-F1
#
_entry.id   AF-A0A932HZY6-F1
#
_cell.length_a   1.000
_cell.length_b   1.000
_cell.length_c   1.000
_cell.angle_alpha   90.00
_cell.angle_beta   90.00
_cell.angle_gamma   90.00
#
_symmetry.space_group_name_H-M   'P 1'
#
loop_
_entity.id
_entity.type
_entity.pdbx_description
1 polymer ?
#
loop_
_entity_poly.entity_id
_entity_poly.type
_entity_poly.pdbx_seq_one_letter_code
_entity_poly.pdbx_strand_id
1 'polypeptide(L)'
;MRKRRDTPDFVRSSKILRTSYHPGAEERALAGRLLGSQRASEREALGQLLLSGICQKMRIPPVRLRVIETPQPHTLRGGRLAAKLYGVYHFEEQLIQIAHYTAIREKVVAGKTFFDTLIHEFMHHLDRKHYRIPSTPHSPGFYSRIEDLKAKLYGPGRPVGKSPEEERWARPPKGLLAALEEAREAARQGEAPGEAEEAPPPPPRRPRWTPPGGNSLFPDAPPSLSAAAGSRTPSGAGAGAPRPASKPRSSHQLTLAFGDADGPP
;
A
#
# COMPACT_ATOMS: atom_id res chain seq x y z
N MET A 1 -18.72 23.18 -9.49
CA MET A 1 -17.82 22.12 -8.95
C MET A 1 -18.53 20.79 -9.12
N ARG A 2 -17.97 19.84 -9.89
CA ARG A 2 -18.47 18.45 -9.89
C ARG A 2 -18.45 17.95 -8.45
N LYS A 3 -19.51 17.27 -7.99
CA LYS A 3 -19.47 16.67 -6.65
C LYS A 3 -18.29 15.68 -6.66
N ARG A 4 -17.58 15.53 -5.52
CA ARG A 4 -16.43 14.59 -5.42
C ARG A 4 -16.75 13.16 -5.90
N ARG A 5 -18.04 12.81 -5.98
CA ARG A 5 -18.58 11.53 -6.44
C ARG A 5 -18.75 11.40 -7.97
N ASP A 6 -18.61 12.48 -8.72
CA ASP A 6 -18.84 12.51 -10.18
C ASP A 6 -17.53 12.58 -10.99
N THR A 7 -16.39 12.33 -10.34
CA THR A 7 -15.10 12.28 -11.04
C THR A 7 -14.95 10.94 -11.77
N PRO A 8 -14.28 10.90 -12.94
CA PRO A 8 -14.05 9.66 -13.67
C PRO A 8 -13.39 8.57 -12.81
N ASP A 9 -12.41 8.94 -11.98
CA ASP A 9 -11.74 8.04 -11.05
C ASP A 9 -12.70 7.51 -9.97
N PHE A 10 -13.61 8.33 -9.44
CA PHE A 10 -14.59 7.88 -8.45
C PHE A 10 -15.55 6.86 -9.06
N VAL A 11 -16.06 7.14 -10.25
CA VAL A 11 -16.96 6.24 -10.98
C VAL A 11 -16.23 4.94 -11.31
N ARG A 12 -14.99 5.02 -11.83
CA ARG A 12 -14.17 3.84 -12.13
C ARG A 12 -13.89 3.01 -10.88
N SER A 13 -13.43 3.65 -9.80
CA SER A 13 -13.15 2.99 -8.51
C SER A 13 -14.40 2.29 -7.97
N SER A 14 -15.57 2.91 -8.10
CA SER A 14 -16.85 2.35 -7.62
C SER A 14 -17.28 1.06 -8.34
N LYS A 15 -16.80 0.83 -9.57
CA LYS A 15 -17.14 -0.35 -10.38
C LYS A 15 -16.24 -1.55 -10.10
N ILE A 16 -15.08 -1.36 -9.47
CA ILE A 16 -14.12 -2.44 -9.19
C ILE A 16 -14.27 -2.86 -7.73
N LEU A 17 -14.81 -4.05 -7.51
CA LEU A 17 -15.26 -4.48 -6.18
C LEU A 17 -14.38 -5.52 -5.53
N ARG A 18 -13.65 -6.28 -6.35
CA ARG A 18 -12.81 -7.37 -5.89
C ARG A 18 -11.42 -7.18 -6.44
N THR A 19 -10.46 -7.66 -5.67
CA THR A 19 -9.09 -7.77 -6.15
C THR A 19 -8.95 -9.01 -7.04
N SER A 20 -8.14 -8.92 -8.09
CA SER A 20 -7.72 -10.08 -8.88
C SER A 20 -6.70 -10.95 -8.12
N TYR A 21 -6.17 -10.45 -7.01
CA TYR A 21 -5.18 -11.13 -6.19
C TYR A 21 -5.77 -12.31 -5.42
N HIS A 22 -5.01 -13.41 -5.36
CA HIS A 22 -5.33 -14.62 -4.62
C HIS A 22 -4.11 -14.98 -3.76
N PRO A 23 -4.15 -14.74 -2.44
CA PRO A 23 -3.05 -15.07 -1.54
C PRO A 23 -2.72 -16.57 -1.55
N GLY A 24 -1.44 -16.92 -1.44
CA GLY A 24 -0.98 -18.28 -1.17
C GLY A 24 -0.97 -18.61 0.32
N ALA A 25 -0.45 -19.78 0.67
CA ALA A 25 -0.30 -20.20 2.07
C ALA A 25 0.65 -19.28 2.84
N GLU A 26 1.75 -18.86 2.21
CA GLU A 26 2.75 -17.97 2.81
C GLU A 26 2.18 -16.61 3.18
N GLU A 27 1.43 -15.95 2.28
CA GLU A 27 0.83 -14.65 2.60
C GLU A 27 -0.22 -14.74 3.70
N ARG A 28 -1.01 -15.83 3.74
CA ARG A 28 -1.96 -16.08 4.83
C ARG A 28 -1.24 -16.30 6.16
N ALA A 29 -0.12 -17.03 6.16
CA ALA A 29 0.70 -17.24 7.35
C ALA A 29 1.32 -15.92 7.84
N LEU A 30 1.84 -15.09 6.94
CA LEU A 30 2.35 -13.75 7.26
C LEU A 30 1.27 -12.85 7.84
N ALA A 31 0.07 -12.81 7.23
CA ALA A 31 -1.08 -12.08 7.77
C ALA A 31 -1.46 -12.57 9.18
N GLY A 32 -1.48 -13.88 9.39
CA GLY A 32 -1.70 -14.51 10.69
C GLY A 32 -0.72 -14.05 11.77
N ARG A 33 0.58 -14.10 11.47
CA ARG A 33 1.66 -13.64 12.36
C ARG A 33 1.56 -12.15 12.63
N LEU A 34 1.28 -11.35 11.60
CA LEU A 34 1.16 -9.89 11.74
C LEU A 34 0.03 -9.51 12.70
N LEU A 35 -1.10 -10.21 12.67
CA LEU A 35 -2.22 -9.97 13.59
C LEU A 35 -1.88 -10.27 15.05
N GLY A 36 -0.95 -11.20 15.31
CA GLY A 36 -0.47 -11.55 16.65
C GLY A 36 0.72 -10.72 17.14
N SER A 37 1.44 -10.06 16.23
CA SER A 37 2.66 -9.30 16.55
C SER A 37 2.39 -8.08 17.42
N GLN A 38 3.33 -7.74 18.31
CA GLN A 38 3.21 -6.60 19.22
C GLN A 38 4.35 -5.58 19.11
N ARG A 39 5.50 -5.97 18.54
CA ARG A 39 6.66 -5.07 18.41
C ARG A 39 6.63 -4.33 17.08
N ALA A 40 7.03 -3.06 17.07
CA ALA A 40 7.08 -2.24 15.86
C ALA A 40 7.98 -2.86 14.78
N SER A 41 9.18 -3.30 15.14
CA SER A 41 10.15 -3.92 14.22
C SER A 41 9.62 -5.22 13.61
N GLU A 42 8.95 -6.05 14.40
CA GLU A 42 8.33 -7.28 13.92
C GLU A 42 7.20 -6.99 12.93
N ARG A 43 6.35 -5.99 13.23
CA ARG A 43 5.27 -5.54 12.34
C ARG A 43 5.79 -5.01 11.02
N GLU A 44 6.86 -4.22 11.05
CA GLU A 44 7.52 -3.71 9.85
C GLU A 44 8.06 -4.85 9.00
N ALA A 45 8.80 -5.79 9.60
CA ALA A 45 9.37 -6.92 8.88
C ALA A 45 8.29 -7.83 8.26
N LEU A 46 7.30 -8.25 9.04
CA LEU A 46 6.21 -9.11 8.59
C LEU A 46 5.34 -8.42 7.53
N GLY A 47 4.99 -7.15 7.76
CA GLY A 47 4.22 -6.36 6.81
C GLY A 47 4.98 -6.13 5.51
N GLN A 48 6.29 -5.84 5.57
CA GLN A 48 7.12 -5.67 4.39
C GLN A 48 7.22 -6.96 3.58
N LEU A 49 7.41 -8.12 4.22
CA LEU A 49 7.43 -9.41 3.53
C LEU A 49 6.09 -9.69 2.83
N LEU A 50 4.98 -9.44 3.53
CA LEU A 50 3.64 -9.61 2.96
C LEU A 50 3.44 -8.71 1.74
N LEU A 51 3.72 -7.42 1.86
CA LEU A 51 3.57 -6.45 0.78
C LEU A 51 4.47 -6.77 -0.42
N SER A 52 5.73 -7.12 -0.18
CA SER A 52 6.67 -7.51 -1.23
C SER A 52 6.18 -8.74 -2.00
N GLY A 53 5.68 -9.77 -1.30
CA GLY A 53 5.12 -10.96 -1.94
C GLY A 53 3.90 -10.65 -2.82
N ILE A 54 2.98 -9.82 -2.32
CA ILE A 54 1.80 -9.39 -3.10
C ILE A 54 2.24 -8.57 -4.33
N CYS A 55 3.12 -7.57 -4.15
CA CYS A 55 3.61 -6.73 -5.25
C CYS A 55 4.31 -7.57 -6.33
N GLN A 56 5.15 -8.53 -5.93
CA GLN A 56 5.85 -9.42 -6.84
C GLN A 56 4.87 -10.28 -7.66
N LYS A 57 3.93 -10.96 -7.00
CA LYS A 57 2.91 -11.79 -7.67
C LYS A 57 2.03 -10.99 -8.62
N MET A 58 1.70 -9.76 -8.24
CA MET A 58 0.91 -8.82 -9.05
C MET A 58 1.73 -8.10 -10.12
N ARG A 59 3.05 -8.28 -10.16
CA ARG A 59 4.00 -7.61 -11.07
C ARG A 59 3.85 -6.09 -11.06
N ILE A 60 3.71 -5.50 -9.87
CA ILE A 60 3.68 -4.05 -9.67
C ILE A 60 4.95 -3.57 -8.95
N PRO A 61 5.30 -2.28 -9.05
CA PRO A 61 6.40 -1.71 -8.27
C PRO A 61 6.26 -2.04 -6.78
N PRO A 62 7.36 -2.28 -6.06
CA PRO A 62 7.32 -2.55 -4.63
C PRO A 62 6.88 -1.31 -3.85
N VAL A 63 6.24 -1.54 -2.70
CA VAL A 63 5.92 -0.52 -1.70
C VAL A 63 6.74 -0.78 -0.45
N ARG A 64 7.27 0.29 0.16
CA ARG A 64 7.96 0.21 1.45
C ARG A 64 6.99 0.39 2.60
N LEU A 65 7.22 -0.29 3.71
CA LEU A 65 6.52 -0.10 4.97
C LEU A 65 7.48 0.49 6.01
N ARG A 66 7.03 1.52 6.72
CA ARG A 66 7.67 2.03 7.92
C ARG A 66 6.69 2.06 9.08
N VAL A 67 7.03 1.42 10.19
CA VAL A 67 6.28 1.46 11.44
C VAL A 67 7.01 2.41 12.39
N ILE A 68 6.42 3.57 12.63
CA ILE A 68 7.02 4.60 13.48
C ILE A 68 6.53 4.44 14.92
N GLU A 69 7.46 4.47 15.88
CA GLU A 69 7.17 4.37 17.31
C GLU A 69 6.72 5.71 17.89
N THR A 70 5.72 6.32 17.26
CA THR A 70 5.08 7.55 17.72
C THR A 70 3.59 7.34 17.93
N PRO A 71 2.95 8.16 18.80
CA PRO A 71 1.49 8.21 18.88
C PRO A 71 0.88 8.66 17.56
N GLN A 72 -0.30 8.12 17.25
CA GLN A 72 -1.11 8.56 16.12
C GLN A 72 -1.33 10.08 16.17
N PRO A 73 -0.98 10.81 15.09
CA PRO A 73 -1.31 12.23 14.96
C PRO A 73 -2.81 12.42 15.15
N HIS A 74 -3.19 13.40 15.96
CA HIS A 74 -4.59 13.61 16.30
C HIS A 74 -4.90 15.08 16.59
N THR A 75 -6.19 15.40 16.52
CA THR A 75 -6.72 16.71 16.88
C THR A 75 -7.79 16.57 17.94
N LEU A 76 -7.85 17.55 18.84
CA LEU A 76 -8.85 17.63 19.90
C LEU A 76 -9.83 18.77 19.60
N ARG A 77 -11.11 18.56 19.91
CA ARG A 77 -12.15 19.60 19.89
C ARG A 77 -12.91 19.55 21.19
N GLY A 78 -12.81 20.62 21.99
CA GLY A 78 -13.43 20.68 23.32
C GLY A 78 -12.93 19.57 24.27
N GLY A 79 -11.63 19.28 24.25
CA GLY A 79 -11.03 18.22 25.08
C GLY A 79 -11.34 16.78 24.65
N ARG A 80 -12.09 16.58 23.56
CA ARG A 80 -12.42 15.24 23.01
C ARG A 80 -11.70 15.00 21.69
N LEU A 81 -11.31 13.74 21.45
CA LEU A 81 -10.67 13.33 20.20
C LEU A 81 -11.60 13.60 19.01
N ALA A 82 -11.18 14.48 18.10
CA ALA A 82 -11.95 14.89 16.93
C ALA A 82 -11.51 14.12 15.67
N ALA A 83 -10.21 13.97 15.46
CA ALA A 83 -9.65 13.17 14.39
C ALA A 83 -8.35 12.51 14.83
N LYS A 84 -8.02 11.40 14.18
CA LYS A 84 -6.72 10.73 14.28
C LYS A 84 -6.35 10.14 12.93
N LEU A 85 -5.05 10.07 12.68
CA LEU A 85 -4.46 9.46 11.50
C LEU A 85 -3.72 8.19 11.92
N TYR A 86 -4.10 7.06 11.35
CA TYR A 86 -3.51 5.76 11.68
C TYR A 86 -2.26 5.48 10.86
N GLY A 87 -2.32 5.78 9.56
CA GLY A 87 -1.22 5.67 8.63
C GLY A 87 -1.41 6.62 7.45
N VAL A 88 -0.42 6.65 6.57
CA VAL A 88 -0.42 7.41 5.32
C VAL A 88 0.37 6.64 4.27
N TYR A 89 -0.13 6.69 3.04
CA TYR A 89 0.61 6.32 1.85
C TYR A 89 1.18 7.56 1.14
N HIS A 90 2.51 7.67 1.09
CA HIS A 90 3.24 8.68 0.35
C HIS A 90 3.44 8.24 -1.11
N PHE A 91 2.86 8.97 -2.06
CA PHE A 91 2.73 8.55 -3.46
C PHE A 91 4.06 8.55 -4.21
N GLU A 92 4.88 9.56 -3.95
CA GLU A 92 6.15 9.85 -4.60
C GLU A 92 7.20 8.80 -4.19
N GLU A 93 7.30 8.53 -2.89
CA GLU A 93 8.26 7.60 -2.30
C GLU A 93 7.79 6.13 -2.34
N GLN A 94 6.51 5.90 -2.64
CA GLN A 94 5.87 4.58 -2.55
C GLN A 94 6.08 3.97 -1.16
N LEU A 95 5.75 4.76 -0.14
CA LEU A 95 6.00 4.47 1.26
C LEU A 95 4.68 4.48 2.03
N ILE A 96 4.38 3.40 2.72
CA ILE A 96 3.34 3.32 3.74
C ILE A 96 4.00 3.59 5.09
N GLN A 97 3.48 4.56 5.82
CA GLN A 97 3.91 4.87 7.19
C GLN A 97 2.74 4.64 8.16
N ILE A 98 2.97 3.91 9.25
CA ILE A 98 1.93 3.59 10.24
C ILE A 98 2.46 3.88 11.65
N ALA A 99 1.65 4.59 12.45
CA ALA A 99 1.97 4.86 13.85
C ALA A 99 1.74 3.62 14.73
N HIS A 100 2.72 3.29 15.56
CA HIS A 100 2.68 2.10 16.41
C HIS A 100 1.82 2.28 17.67
N TYR A 101 1.69 3.52 18.17
CA TYR A 101 0.98 3.83 19.41
C TYR A 101 -0.35 4.56 19.19
N THR A 102 -1.36 4.28 20.02
CA THR A 102 -2.67 4.96 19.95
C THR A 102 -2.56 6.43 20.33
N ALA A 103 -3.40 7.28 19.71
CA ALA A 103 -3.35 8.74 19.86
C ALA A 103 -3.31 9.29 21.30
N ILE A 104 -4.15 8.78 22.20
CA ILE A 104 -4.36 9.39 23.53
C ILE A 104 -3.65 8.64 24.66
N ARG A 105 -3.75 7.31 24.66
CA ARG A 105 -3.22 6.46 25.73
C ARG A 105 -1.83 5.90 25.41
N GLU A 106 -1.32 6.17 24.20
CA GLU A 106 -0.01 5.72 23.72
C GLU A 106 0.23 4.21 23.86
N LYS A 107 -0.85 3.42 23.91
CA LYS A 107 -0.79 1.96 23.94
C LYS A 107 -0.44 1.42 22.56
N VAL A 108 0.19 0.26 22.50
CA VAL A 108 0.39 -0.47 21.24
C VAL A 108 -0.96 -0.65 20.53
N VAL A 109 -0.99 -0.30 19.25
CA VAL A 109 -2.18 -0.48 18.40
C VAL A 109 -2.51 -1.96 18.28
N ALA A 110 -3.78 -2.31 18.51
CA ALA A 110 -4.27 -3.68 18.35
C ALA A 110 -3.89 -4.27 16.98
N GLY A 111 -3.51 -5.54 16.93
CA GLY A 111 -3.02 -6.19 15.71
C GLY A 111 -4.00 -6.11 14.54
N LYS A 112 -5.30 -6.30 14.80
CA LYS A 112 -6.35 -6.11 13.79
C LYS A 112 -6.38 -4.69 13.24
N THR A 113 -6.34 -3.68 14.11
CA THR A 113 -6.35 -2.27 13.69
C THR A 113 -5.14 -1.95 12.82
N PHE A 114 -3.95 -2.43 13.20
CA PHE A 114 -2.76 -2.25 12.38
C PHE A 114 -2.87 -2.93 11.02
N PHE A 115 -3.36 -4.18 10.99
CA PHE A 115 -3.57 -4.92 9.75
C PHE A 115 -4.57 -4.20 8.83
N ASP A 116 -5.70 -3.75 9.36
CA ASP A 116 -6.71 -3.02 8.59
C ASP A 116 -6.15 -1.70 8.02
N THR A 117 -5.39 -0.94 8.81
CA THR A 117 -4.68 0.26 8.33
C THR A 117 -3.66 -0.09 7.24
N LEU A 118 -2.88 -1.16 7.40
CA LEU A 118 -1.91 -1.59 6.39
C LEU A 118 -2.58 -1.92 5.06
N ILE A 119 -3.69 -2.66 5.08
CA ILE A 119 -4.43 -3.02 3.86
C ILE A 119 -5.10 -1.79 3.24
N HIS A 120 -5.57 -0.83 4.04
CA HIS A 120 -6.09 0.44 3.54
C HIS A 120 -5.05 1.21 2.74
N GLU A 121 -3.90 1.48 3.34
CA GLU A 121 -2.82 2.22 2.67
C GLU A 121 -2.26 1.45 1.47
N PHE A 122 -2.21 0.12 1.55
CA PHE A 122 -1.84 -0.71 0.41
C PHE A 122 -2.85 -0.64 -0.74
N MET A 123 -4.15 -0.49 -0.44
CA MET A 123 -5.16 -0.32 -1.48
C MET A 123 -4.93 0.97 -2.28
N HIS A 124 -4.45 2.04 -1.64
CA HIS A 124 -4.03 3.26 -2.36
C HIS A 124 -2.86 2.99 -3.32
N HIS A 125 -1.92 2.14 -2.92
CA HIS A 125 -0.84 1.70 -3.80
C HIS A 125 -1.36 0.86 -4.98
N LEU A 126 -2.23 -0.12 -4.72
CA LEU A 126 -2.88 -0.94 -5.76
C LEU A 126 -3.69 -0.10 -6.75
N ASP A 127 -4.43 0.89 -6.26
CA ASP A 127 -5.20 1.81 -7.11
C ASP A 127 -4.30 2.49 -8.13
N ARG A 128 -3.16 3.03 -7.70
CA ARG A 128 -2.25 3.73 -8.62
C ARG A 128 -1.49 2.79 -9.54
N LYS A 129 -0.96 1.68 -9.01
CA LYS A 129 -0.02 0.84 -9.74
C LYS A 129 -0.68 -0.27 -10.55
N HIS A 130 -1.78 -0.82 -10.06
CA HIS A 130 -2.51 -1.90 -10.73
C HIS A 130 -3.75 -1.38 -11.45
N TYR A 131 -4.68 -0.72 -10.75
CA TYR A 131 -5.97 -0.31 -11.31
C TYR A 131 -5.93 0.99 -12.12
N ARG A 132 -4.81 1.73 -12.07
CA ARG A 132 -4.59 3.01 -12.77
C ARG A 132 -5.66 4.05 -12.42
N ILE A 133 -5.90 4.23 -11.12
CA ILE A 133 -6.81 5.21 -10.53
C ILE A 133 -5.96 6.21 -9.71
N PRO A 134 -5.39 7.25 -10.32
CA PRO A 134 -4.39 8.10 -9.68
C PRO A 134 -4.89 8.84 -8.44
N SER A 135 -6.14 9.29 -8.43
CA SER A 135 -6.71 10.01 -7.29
C SER A 135 -7.15 9.11 -6.14
N THR A 136 -7.16 7.79 -6.35
CA THR A 136 -7.51 6.74 -5.37
C THR A 136 -8.63 7.14 -4.40
N PRO A 137 -9.80 7.53 -4.92
CA PRO A 137 -10.87 8.03 -4.08
C PRO A 137 -11.40 6.91 -3.19
N HIS A 138 -11.70 7.27 -1.95
CA HIS A 138 -12.46 6.47 -0.98
C HIS A 138 -13.91 6.22 -1.47
N SER A 139 -14.04 5.43 -2.52
CA SER A 139 -15.29 5.07 -3.18
C SER A 139 -15.86 3.77 -2.59
N PRO A 140 -17.14 3.46 -2.83
CA PRO A 140 -17.71 2.13 -2.64
C PRO A 140 -16.83 0.94 -3.01
N GLY A 141 -16.23 0.97 -4.20
CA GLY A 141 -15.41 -0.13 -4.70
C GLY A 141 -14.01 -0.16 -4.09
N PHE A 142 -13.49 0.99 -3.63
CA PHE A 142 -12.28 1.03 -2.79
C PHE A 142 -12.48 0.21 -1.51
N TYR A 143 -13.57 0.44 -0.79
CA TYR A 143 -13.89 -0.31 0.44
C TYR A 143 -14.20 -1.78 0.17
N SER A 144 -14.92 -2.07 -0.92
CA SER A 144 -15.23 -3.45 -1.30
C SER A 144 -13.95 -4.27 -1.56
N ARG A 145 -12.95 -3.66 -2.20
CA ARG A 145 -11.65 -4.32 -2.46
C ARG A 145 -10.81 -4.51 -1.20
N ILE A 146 -10.90 -3.59 -0.23
CA ILE A 146 -10.26 -3.78 1.08
C ILE A 146 -10.84 -5.01 1.76
N GLU A 147 -12.17 -5.12 1.84
CA GLU A 147 -12.83 -6.26 2.48
C GLU A 147 -12.56 -7.57 1.74
N ASP A 148 -12.60 -7.57 0.40
CA ASP A 148 -12.23 -8.72 -0.42
C ASP A 148 -10.80 -9.19 -0.14
N LEU A 149 -9.82 -8.27 -0.13
CA LEU A 149 -8.42 -8.61 0.13
C LEU A 149 -8.21 -9.11 1.56
N LYS A 150 -8.82 -8.46 2.56
CA LYS A 150 -8.80 -8.90 3.96
C LYS A 150 -9.33 -10.32 4.09
N ALA A 151 -10.53 -10.60 3.57
CA ALA A 151 -11.16 -11.91 3.64
C ALA A 151 -10.26 -13.00 3.04
N LYS A 152 -9.65 -12.73 1.88
CA LYS A 152 -8.71 -13.65 1.23
C LYS A 152 -7.43 -13.89 2.05
N LEU A 153 -6.91 -12.87 2.72
CA LEU A 153 -5.70 -12.97 3.56
C LEU A 153 -5.96 -13.65 4.91
N TYR A 154 -7.15 -13.52 5.48
CA TYR A 154 -7.55 -14.25 6.67
C TYR A 154 -7.73 -15.74 6.42
N GLY A 155 -8.09 -16.13 5.19
CA GLY A 155 -8.39 -17.51 4.81
C GLY A 155 -9.81 -17.95 5.21
N PRO A 156 -10.23 -19.15 4.77
CA PRO A 156 -11.56 -19.67 5.08
C PRO A 156 -11.74 -19.90 6.59
N GLY A 157 -12.90 -19.52 7.13
CA GLY A 157 -13.31 -19.82 8.51
C GLY A 157 -12.88 -18.81 9.58
N ARG A 158 -12.09 -17.79 9.25
CA ARG A 158 -11.72 -16.74 10.22
C ARG A 158 -12.68 -15.54 10.07
N PRO A 159 -13.48 -15.20 11.10
CA PRO A 159 -14.39 -14.08 11.00
C PRO A 159 -13.59 -12.78 10.81
N VAL A 160 -13.96 -12.01 9.78
CA VAL A 160 -13.62 -10.58 9.71
C VAL A 160 -14.39 -9.92 10.86
N GLY A 161 -13.76 -9.81 12.03
CA GLY A 161 -14.36 -9.06 13.14
C GLY A 161 -14.55 -7.60 12.75
N LYS A 162 -15.42 -6.88 13.45
CA LYS A 162 -15.57 -5.43 13.20
C LYS A 162 -14.34 -4.68 13.73
N SER A 163 -13.64 -3.89 12.91
CA SER A 163 -12.65 -2.94 13.46
C SER A 163 -13.31 -1.63 13.86
N PRO A 164 -12.69 -0.86 14.77
CA PRO A 164 -13.11 0.52 15.05
C PRO A 164 -13.10 1.44 13.81
N GLU A 165 -12.34 1.09 12.76
CA GLU A 165 -12.40 1.79 11.46
C GLU A 165 -13.64 1.40 10.66
N GLU A 166 -14.04 0.13 10.65
CA GLU A 166 -15.31 -0.31 10.09
C GLU A 166 -16.49 0.39 10.79
N GLU A 167 -16.38 0.74 12.08
CA GLU A 167 -17.40 1.53 12.81
C GLU A 167 -17.38 3.03 12.47
N ARG A 168 -16.19 3.65 12.38
CA ARG A 168 -16.05 5.07 11.97
C ARG A 168 -16.44 5.29 10.50
N TRP A 169 -16.34 4.25 9.69
CA TRP A 169 -16.70 4.24 8.28
C TRP A 169 -17.90 3.32 7.97
N ALA A 170 -18.72 3.00 8.98
CA ALA A 170 -19.85 2.08 8.88
C ALA A 170 -21.00 2.67 8.05
N ARG A 171 -20.90 2.54 6.73
CA ARG A 171 -21.73 1.68 5.88
C ARG A 171 -21.59 2.18 4.44
N PRO A 172 -21.20 1.31 3.49
CA PRO A 172 -21.58 1.58 2.11
C PRO A 172 -23.10 1.87 2.09
N PRO A 173 -23.57 2.91 1.37
CA PRO A 173 -24.99 3.26 1.35
C PRO A 173 -25.85 2.01 1.18
N LYS A 174 -26.93 1.92 1.97
CA LYS A 174 -27.82 0.76 1.97
C LYS A 174 -28.25 0.45 0.53
N GLY A 175 -28.06 -0.78 0.08
CA GLY A 175 -28.35 -1.20 -1.30
C GLY A 175 -27.17 -1.15 -2.28
N LEU A 176 -26.00 -0.63 -1.89
CA LEU A 176 -24.83 -0.57 -2.77
C LEU A 176 -24.31 -1.96 -3.17
N LEU A 177 -24.22 -2.90 -2.24
CA LEU A 177 -23.81 -4.28 -2.58
C LEU A 177 -24.83 -4.95 -3.51
N ALA A 178 -26.13 -4.70 -3.31
CA ALA A 178 -27.20 -5.19 -4.18
C ALA A 178 -27.14 -4.53 -5.59
N ALA A 179 -26.98 -3.21 -5.66
CA ALA A 179 -26.84 -2.47 -6.92
C ALA A 179 -25.59 -2.88 -7.71
N LEU A 180 -24.53 -3.28 -6.99
CA LEU A 180 -23.31 -3.79 -7.59
C LEU A 180 -23.45 -5.24 -8.09
N GLU A 181 -24.29 -6.04 -7.44
CA GLU A 181 -24.64 -7.39 -7.87
C GLU A 181 -25.55 -7.36 -9.09
N GLU A 182 -26.55 -6.47 -9.10
CA GLU A 182 -27.39 -6.15 -10.27
C GLU A 182 -26.53 -5.65 -11.44
N ALA A 183 -25.58 -4.73 -11.22
CA ALA A 183 -24.68 -4.26 -12.27
C ALA A 183 -23.79 -5.38 -12.85
N ARG A 184 -23.43 -6.38 -12.04
CA ARG A 184 -22.67 -7.56 -12.46
C ARG A 184 -23.52 -8.56 -13.25
N GLU A 185 -24.82 -8.64 -12.96
CA GLU A 185 -25.77 -9.43 -13.75
C GLU A 185 -26.08 -8.75 -15.08
N ALA A 186 -26.30 -7.43 -15.07
CA ALA A 186 -26.47 -6.63 -16.27
C ALA A 186 -25.23 -6.69 -17.20
N ALA A 187 -24.02 -6.60 -16.65
CA ALA A 187 -22.78 -6.75 -17.41
C ALA A 187 -22.54 -8.16 -17.96
N ARG A 188 -23.20 -9.20 -17.40
CA ARG A 188 -23.21 -10.55 -17.97
C ARG A 188 -24.25 -10.74 -19.06
N GLN A 189 -25.25 -9.85 -19.14
CA GLN A 189 -26.37 -9.93 -20.06
C GLN A 189 -26.28 -8.93 -21.23
N GLY A 190 -25.38 -7.93 -21.18
CA GLY A 190 -25.26 -6.90 -22.21
C GLY A 190 -23.94 -6.95 -22.99
N GLU A 191 -23.99 -7.44 -24.22
CA GLU A 191 -22.97 -7.23 -25.26
C GLU A 191 -23.59 -6.43 -26.44
N ALA A 192 -22.76 -5.54 -27.03
CA ALA A 192 -22.92 -4.65 -28.20
C ALA A 192 -23.35 -3.15 -27.99
N PRO A 193 -22.65 -2.16 -28.62
CA PRO A 193 -22.84 -0.72 -28.38
C PRO A 193 -23.59 0.02 -29.50
N GLY A 194 -24.24 1.14 -29.16
CA GLY A 194 -24.84 2.10 -30.10
C GLY A 194 -24.45 3.55 -29.77
N GLU A 195 -23.66 4.11 -30.69
CA GLU A 195 -23.45 5.52 -31.13
C GLU A 195 -23.45 6.72 -30.16
N ALA A 196 -22.51 7.63 -30.46
CA ALA A 196 -22.15 8.83 -29.70
C ALA A 196 -22.94 10.06 -30.16
N GLU A 197 -23.27 10.95 -29.22
CA GLU A 197 -23.76 12.29 -29.51
C GLU A 197 -22.88 13.36 -28.82
N GLU A 198 -22.60 14.42 -29.56
CA GLU A 198 -21.55 15.43 -29.36
C GLU A 198 -21.94 16.47 -28.29
N ALA A 199 -21.00 16.82 -27.39
CA ALA A 199 -21.27 17.71 -26.25
C ALA A 199 -20.74 19.16 -26.47
N PRO A 200 -21.47 20.20 -26.00
CA PRO A 200 -21.14 21.61 -26.24
C PRO A 200 -19.96 22.17 -25.40
N PRO A 201 -19.35 23.31 -25.81
CA PRO A 201 -18.06 23.76 -25.29
C PRO A 201 -18.12 24.35 -23.87
N PRO A 202 -17.01 24.29 -23.10
CA PRO A 202 -16.99 24.69 -21.70
C PRO A 202 -16.82 26.21 -21.46
N PRO A 203 -17.34 26.75 -20.34
CA PRO A 203 -17.23 28.15 -19.98
C PRO A 203 -15.85 28.57 -19.42
N PRO A 204 -15.53 29.88 -19.36
CA PRO A 204 -14.20 30.38 -19.02
C PRO A 204 -13.79 30.15 -17.54
N ARG A 205 -12.48 30.00 -17.33
CA ARG A 205 -11.85 29.59 -16.07
C ARG A 205 -11.82 30.73 -15.03
N ARG A 206 -12.11 30.39 -13.77
CA ARG A 206 -11.92 31.26 -12.60
C ARG A 206 -10.51 31.08 -11.99
N PRO A 207 -9.94 32.10 -11.32
CA PRO A 207 -8.56 32.08 -10.87
C PRO A 207 -8.31 31.11 -9.71
N ARG A 208 -7.07 30.62 -9.65
CA ARG A 208 -6.54 29.61 -8.73
C ARG A 208 -6.38 30.20 -7.32
N TRP A 209 -6.90 29.49 -6.31
CA TRP A 209 -6.75 29.86 -4.90
C TRP A 209 -5.32 29.57 -4.40
N THR A 210 -4.74 30.54 -3.69
CA THR A 210 -3.48 30.43 -2.92
C THR A 210 -3.81 30.46 -1.42
N PRO A 211 -3.17 29.62 -0.59
CA PRO A 211 -3.31 29.70 0.86
C PRO A 211 -2.59 30.95 1.40
N PRO A 212 -3.14 31.62 2.44
CA PRO A 212 -2.47 32.74 3.10
C PRO A 212 -1.49 32.21 4.16
N GLY A 213 -0.28 32.76 4.17
CA GLY A 213 0.75 32.47 5.18
C GLY A 213 1.80 31.47 4.71
N GLY A 214 2.84 31.98 4.04
CA GLY A 214 4.03 31.20 3.72
C GLY A 214 4.82 30.92 5.00
N ASN A 215 4.90 29.65 5.38
CA ASN A 215 6.07 29.06 6.05
C ASN A 215 5.99 27.54 5.86
N SER A 216 6.98 27.00 5.15
CA SER A 216 7.19 25.56 4.98
C SER A 216 7.48 24.94 6.36
N LEU A 217 6.78 23.85 6.71
CA LEU A 217 7.00 23.09 7.95
C LEU A 217 8.21 22.12 7.85
N PHE A 218 9.06 22.26 6.84
CA PHE A 218 10.20 21.39 6.62
C PHE A 218 11.49 22.21 6.44
N PRO A 219 12.58 21.91 7.18
CA PRO A 219 13.90 22.44 6.87
C PRO A 219 14.41 21.83 5.55
N ASP A 220 15.09 22.66 4.76
CA ASP A 220 15.59 22.33 3.43
C ASP A 220 16.48 21.07 3.43
N ALA A 221 16.26 20.21 2.43
CA ALA A 221 17.10 19.07 2.15
C ALA A 221 18.52 19.52 1.77
N PRO A 222 19.59 18.78 2.15
CA PRO A 222 20.94 19.12 1.74
C PRO A 222 21.13 18.92 0.22
N PRO A 223 22.00 19.72 -0.41
CA PRO A 223 22.11 19.79 -1.87
C PRO A 223 22.69 18.51 -2.47
N SER A 224 22.08 18.09 -3.58
CA SER A 224 22.58 17.01 -4.44
C SER A 224 23.93 17.37 -5.04
N LEU A 225 24.92 16.51 -4.87
CA LEU A 225 26.20 16.60 -5.57
C LEU A 225 25.99 16.40 -7.07
N SER A 226 26.10 17.50 -7.81
CA SER A 226 26.30 17.52 -9.25
C SER A 226 27.76 17.16 -9.54
N ALA A 227 27.98 16.05 -10.26
CA ALA A 227 29.29 15.74 -10.84
C ALA A 227 29.25 16.07 -12.33
N ALA A 228 29.74 17.27 -12.66
CA ALA A 228 30.21 17.63 -13.99
C ALA A 228 31.74 17.54 -13.99
N ALA A 229 32.30 16.68 -14.86
CA ALA A 229 33.63 16.74 -15.47
C ALA A 229 33.78 15.43 -16.25
N GLY A 230 34.28 15.37 -17.47
CA GLY A 230 35.12 16.29 -18.22
C GLY A 230 35.96 15.40 -19.12
N SER A 231 35.79 15.54 -20.43
CA SER A 231 36.58 14.87 -21.45
C SER A 231 38.06 15.25 -21.32
N ARG A 232 38.93 14.28 -21.01
CA ARG A 232 40.37 14.37 -21.28
C ARG A 232 40.89 13.02 -21.78
N THR A 233 41.35 13.03 -23.02
CA THR A 233 42.28 12.07 -23.60
C THR A 233 43.63 12.12 -22.88
N PRO A 234 44.40 11.03 -22.88
CA PRO A 234 45.74 11.14 -23.45
C PRO A 234 46.09 9.99 -24.40
N SER A 235 46.93 10.36 -25.37
CA SER A 235 47.68 9.52 -26.30
C SER A 235 48.90 8.89 -25.60
N GLY A 236 49.30 7.69 -26.04
CA GLY A 236 50.73 7.37 -26.15
C GLY A 236 51.27 6.12 -25.43
N ALA A 237 51.41 5.04 -26.22
CA ALA A 237 52.54 4.10 -26.30
C ALA A 237 52.82 3.04 -25.19
N GLY A 238 53.10 1.81 -25.64
CA GLY A 238 53.98 0.88 -24.93
C GLY A 238 53.57 -0.60 -25.00
N ALA A 239 54.11 -1.34 -25.96
CA ALA A 239 53.90 -2.77 -26.18
C ALA A 239 54.60 -3.67 -25.13
N GLY A 240 54.05 -4.88 -24.91
CA GLY A 240 54.74 -5.98 -24.21
C GLY A 240 53.80 -7.14 -23.87
N ALA A 241 53.88 -8.23 -24.64
CA ALA A 241 53.10 -9.46 -24.50
C ALA A 241 53.76 -10.47 -23.51
N PRO A 242 53.36 -11.77 -23.44
CA PRO A 242 52.40 -12.34 -22.48
C PRO A 242 52.98 -13.50 -21.63
N ARG A 243 52.19 -14.08 -20.69
CA ARG A 243 52.12 -15.51 -20.21
C ARG A 243 51.73 -15.64 -18.69
N PRO A 244 51.39 -16.84 -18.13
CA PRO A 244 50.00 -17.32 -18.09
C PRO A 244 49.53 -17.85 -16.70
N ALA A 245 48.22 -18.17 -16.63
CA ALA A 245 47.54 -19.19 -15.82
C ALA A 245 48.01 -19.54 -14.38
N SER A 246 47.09 -19.39 -13.42
CA SER A 246 46.96 -20.34 -12.31
C SER A 246 45.48 -20.59 -11.96
N LYS A 247 45.22 -21.87 -11.67
CA LYS A 247 43.93 -22.57 -11.52
C LYS A 247 43.38 -22.46 -10.07
N PRO A 248 42.19 -23.02 -9.77
CA PRO A 248 41.31 -22.54 -8.70
C PRO A 248 41.64 -23.12 -7.32
N ARG A 249 41.22 -22.43 -6.26
CA ARG A 249 41.13 -23.01 -4.92
C ARG A 249 39.72 -23.52 -4.64
N SER A 250 39.70 -24.78 -4.24
CA SER A 250 38.60 -25.61 -3.81
C SER A 250 38.29 -25.40 -2.31
N SER A 251 37.10 -25.89 -1.94
CA SER A 251 36.68 -26.40 -0.62
C SER A 251 36.56 -25.43 0.55
N HIS A 252 35.35 -25.27 1.08
CA HIS A 252 34.97 -25.94 2.33
C HIS A 252 33.44 -26.11 2.38
N GLN A 253 33.01 -27.37 2.23
CA GLN A 253 31.77 -27.87 2.81
C GLN A 253 31.90 -27.81 4.32
N LEU A 254 30.84 -27.38 5.00
CA LEU A 254 30.62 -27.69 6.40
C LEU A 254 29.25 -28.35 6.50
N THR A 255 29.31 -29.68 6.52
CA THR A 255 28.27 -30.61 6.95
C THR A 255 28.56 -30.92 8.42
N LEU A 256 27.55 -30.88 9.30
CA LEU A 256 27.41 -31.60 10.59
C LEU A 256 26.00 -31.23 11.10
N ALA A 257 24.97 -32.06 11.01
CA ALA A 257 24.68 -33.35 11.65
C ALA A 257 23.82 -33.20 12.93
N PHE A 258 22.68 -33.89 12.85
CA PHE A 258 21.70 -34.40 13.82
C PHE A 258 22.00 -34.38 15.32
N GLY A 259 20.92 -34.21 16.08
CA GLY A 259 20.78 -34.62 17.48
C GLY A 259 19.30 -34.71 17.87
N ASP A 260 18.69 -35.89 17.63
CA ASP A 260 17.49 -36.35 18.32
C ASP A 260 17.88 -36.86 19.72
N ALA A 261 17.09 -36.53 20.75
CA ALA A 261 17.01 -37.31 21.99
C ALA A 261 15.71 -36.97 22.75
N ASP A 262 14.81 -37.96 22.71
CA ASP A 262 13.98 -38.50 23.79
C ASP A 262 12.96 -37.64 24.55
N GLY A 263 11.73 -38.18 24.50
CA GLY A 263 10.54 -37.76 25.22
C GLY A 263 10.43 -38.30 26.66
N PRO A 264 9.23 -38.18 27.27
CA PRO A 264 9.07 -38.03 28.71
C PRO A 264 8.62 -39.33 29.41
N PRO A 265 8.64 -39.37 30.75
CA PRO A 265 7.73 -40.20 31.53
C PRO A 265 6.32 -39.57 31.65
#